data_AF-A0A7H1MXY7-F1
#
_entry.id   AF-A0A7H1MXY7-F1
#
_cell.length_a   1.000
_cell.length_b   1.000
_cell.length_c   1.000
_cell.angle_alpha   90.00
_cell.angle_beta   90.00
_cell.angle_gamma   90.00
#
_symmetry.space_group_name_H-M   'P 1'
#
loop_
_entity.id
_entity.type
_entity.pdbx_description
1 polymer ?
#
loop_
_entity_poly.entity_id
_entity_poly.type
_entity_poly.pdbx_seq_one_letter_code
_entity_poly.pdbx_strand_id
1 'polypeptide(L)'
;MDDARLGRRERLDATILPASDRQGPAVPKLARADMPHVPPEGAVTRKEAAKTPPKRRRLVVVVLLALALVGIGGTWWWLTRNLQSTDDAFVDGNIVPLSARISGTVETVLITDNQQVAEGDLLIQLDPRDQQAALDNATATLASAVAQRTPGRGQSAAAAADDRGNTAGNGKRAGRRALGVGRSEGGGDGQRSGDAAREE
;
A
#
# COMPACT_ATOMS: atom_id res chain seq x y z
N MET A 1 -24.19 25.45 -41.73
CA MET A 1 -22.78 25.88 -41.82
C MET A 1 -21.93 25.07 -40.86
N ASP A 2 -21.48 23.88 -41.16
CA ASP A 2 -21.82 22.84 -42.14
C ASP A 2 -20.81 21.70 -41.89
N ASP A 3 -21.14 20.52 -42.42
CA ASP A 3 -20.29 19.35 -42.63
C ASP A 3 -20.03 18.47 -41.40
N ALA A 4 -20.80 17.41 -41.12
CA ALA A 4 -21.12 16.27 -41.99
C ALA A 4 -19.87 15.67 -42.66
N ARG A 5 -19.21 14.72 -41.97
CA ARG A 5 -18.41 13.69 -42.64
C ARG A 5 -18.78 12.30 -42.12
N LEU A 6 -19.60 11.69 -42.96
CA LEU A 6 -20.00 10.29 -43.00
C LEU A 6 -18.79 9.34 -43.05
N GLY A 7 -19.00 8.16 -42.49
CA GLY A 7 -18.81 6.93 -43.25
C GLY A 7 -17.44 6.29 -43.21
N ARG A 8 -17.28 5.26 -42.37
CA ARG A 8 -16.42 4.13 -42.68
C ARG A 8 -17.04 2.83 -42.16
N ARG A 9 -17.91 2.25 -43.00
CA ARG A 9 -18.30 0.85 -42.96
C ARG A 9 -17.32 0.10 -43.87
N GLU A 10 -16.38 -0.62 -43.30
CA GLU A 10 -15.52 -1.61 -43.99
C GLU A 10 -15.90 -2.98 -43.41
N ARG A 11 -16.82 -3.72 -44.04
CA ARG A 11 -16.61 -4.71 -45.13
C ARG A 11 -16.14 -6.06 -44.54
N LEU A 12 -17.08 -7.01 -44.55
CA LEU A 12 -16.90 -8.43 -44.26
C LEU A 12 -16.25 -9.09 -45.48
N ASP A 13 -14.97 -9.44 -45.38
CA ASP A 13 -14.30 -10.23 -46.41
C ASP A 13 -14.43 -11.72 -46.11
N ALA A 14 -15.41 -12.33 -46.77
CA ALA A 14 -15.50 -13.77 -46.94
C ALA A 14 -14.38 -14.24 -47.89
N THR A 15 -13.31 -14.78 -47.34
CA THR A 15 -12.26 -15.44 -48.13
C THR A 15 -12.63 -16.90 -48.35
N ILE A 16 -13.12 -17.18 -49.56
CA ILE A 16 -13.33 -18.51 -50.14
C ILE A 16 -11.97 -19.02 -50.63
N LEU A 17 -11.54 -20.19 -50.14
CA LEU A 17 -10.35 -20.90 -50.63
C LEU A 17 -10.67 -21.59 -51.97
N PRO A 18 -9.88 -21.37 -53.04
CA PRO A 18 -10.03 -22.13 -54.28
C PRO A 18 -9.32 -23.49 -54.20
N ALA A 19 -10.06 -24.55 -54.53
CA ALA A 19 -9.50 -25.86 -54.81
C ALA A 19 -8.88 -25.85 -56.21
N SER A 20 -7.58 -26.17 -56.32
CA SER A 20 -6.88 -26.34 -57.60
C SER A 20 -6.08 -27.64 -57.64
N ASP A 21 -6.17 -28.28 -58.81
CA ASP A 21 -5.28 -29.27 -59.41
C ASP A 21 -5.13 -30.66 -58.79
N ARG A 22 -5.74 -31.65 -59.48
CA ARG A 22 -4.98 -32.76 -60.08
C ARG A 22 -5.57 -33.16 -61.43
N GLN A 23 -4.73 -33.07 -62.47
CA GLN A 23 -5.03 -33.36 -63.87
C GLN A 23 -4.35 -34.67 -64.30
N GLY A 24 -5.10 -35.54 -65.00
CA GLY A 24 -4.61 -36.54 -65.96
C GLY A 24 -4.02 -37.86 -65.42
N PRO A 25 -3.94 -38.94 -66.25
CA PRO A 25 -3.77 -38.88 -67.70
C PRO A 25 -4.77 -39.69 -68.56
N ALA A 26 -4.62 -39.46 -69.86
CA ALA A 26 -5.47 -39.83 -71.00
C ALA A 26 -5.56 -41.32 -71.34
N VAL A 27 -6.66 -41.69 -71.99
CA VAL A 27 -6.81 -42.96 -72.74
C VAL A 27 -6.99 -42.68 -74.23
N PRO A 28 -6.34 -43.43 -75.15
CA PRO A 28 -6.45 -43.21 -76.58
C PRO A 28 -7.71 -43.85 -77.15
N LYS A 29 -8.32 -43.16 -78.11
CA LYS A 29 -9.53 -43.54 -78.85
C LYS A 29 -9.14 -44.40 -80.05
N LEU A 30 -9.55 -45.68 -80.06
CA LEU A 30 -9.51 -46.54 -81.24
C LEU A 30 -10.94 -46.75 -81.74
N ALA A 31 -11.21 -46.17 -82.90
CA ALA A 31 -12.41 -46.40 -83.69
C ALA A 31 -12.32 -47.76 -84.40
N ARG A 32 -13.39 -48.55 -84.33
CA ARG A 32 -13.71 -49.57 -85.34
C ARG A 32 -15.22 -49.79 -85.35
N ALA A 33 -15.85 -49.35 -86.43
CA ALA A 33 -17.18 -49.73 -86.85
C ALA A 33 -17.04 -50.82 -87.91
N ASP A 34 -17.79 -51.92 -87.77
CA ASP A 34 -18.63 -52.55 -88.80
C ASP A 34 -19.19 -53.90 -88.28
N MET A 35 -20.48 -54.13 -88.56
CA MET A 35 -21.44 -55.13 -88.01
C MET A 35 -21.40 -56.49 -88.79
N PRO A 36 -22.35 -57.49 -88.70
CA PRO A 36 -23.58 -57.69 -87.87
C PRO A 36 -23.92 -59.17 -87.38
N HIS A 37 -25.00 -59.30 -86.59
CA HIS A 37 -25.93 -60.45 -86.31
C HIS A 37 -25.41 -61.66 -85.47
N VAL A 38 -26.08 -62.21 -84.42
CA VAL A 38 -27.37 -62.99 -84.30
C VAL A 38 -27.87 -62.98 -82.80
N PRO A 39 -29.18 -63.15 -82.44
CA PRO A 39 -29.83 -62.59 -81.22
C PRO A 39 -30.16 -63.61 -80.07
N PRO A 40 -31.07 -63.36 -79.10
CA PRO A 40 -30.79 -62.86 -77.74
C PRO A 40 -31.19 -63.83 -76.60
N GLU A 41 -30.38 -64.00 -75.55
CA GLU A 41 -30.87 -64.60 -74.29
C GLU A 41 -29.99 -64.27 -73.08
N GLY A 42 -30.62 -63.94 -71.95
CA GLY A 42 -30.00 -64.04 -70.62
C GLY A 42 -29.65 -62.73 -69.92
N ALA A 43 -30.65 -62.04 -69.38
CA ALA A 43 -30.46 -61.03 -68.35
C ALA A 43 -29.89 -61.67 -67.07
N VAL A 44 -28.75 -61.18 -66.56
CA VAL A 44 -28.38 -61.33 -65.15
C VAL A 44 -27.66 -60.09 -64.64
N THR A 45 -28.43 -59.20 -64.03
CA THR A 45 -27.97 -58.15 -63.14
C THR A 45 -27.50 -58.77 -61.82
N ARG A 46 -26.19 -58.93 -61.61
CA ARG A 46 -25.67 -59.30 -60.27
C ARG A 46 -25.49 -58.04 -59.43
N LYS A 47 -26.57 -57.69 -58.74
CA LYS A 47 -26.64 -56.69 -57.66
C LYS A 47 -25.64 -57.03 -56.55
N GLU A 48 -24.71 -56.11 -56.29
CA GLU A 48 -23.76 -56.16 -55.18
C GLU A 48 -24.52 -56.11 -53.84
N ALA A 49 -24.49 -57.23 -53.11
CA ALA A 49 -25.19 -57.37 -51.85
C ALA A 49 -24.39 -56.71 -50.72
N ALA A 50 -24.74 -55.46 -50.39
CA ALA A 50 -24.35 -54.85 -49.13
C ALA A 50 -24.89 -55.72 -47.97
N LYS A 51 -23.98 -56.39 -47.24
CA LYS A 51 -24.32 -57.26 -46.12
C LYS A 51 -24.95 -56.43 -45.00
N THR A 52 -26.28 -56.50 -44.90
CA THR A 52 -27.05 -55.91 -43.80
C THR A 52 -26.53 -56.47 -42.47
N PRO A 53 -26.04 -55.66 -41.53
CA PRO A 53 -25.57 -56.19 -40.25
C PRO A 53 -26.75 -56.87 -39.53
N PRO A 54 -26.53 -58.02 -38.85
CA PRO A 54 -27.61 -58.79 -38.26
C PRO A 54 -28.38 -57.92 -37.27
N LYS A 55 -29.71 -58.09 -37.18
CA LYS A 55 -30.61 -57.26 -36.34
C LYS A 55 -30.09 -57.11 -34.89
N ARG A 56 -29.43 -58.14 -34.34
CA ARG A 56 -28.74 -58.11 -33.02
C ARG A 56 -27.60 -57.09 -32.93
N ARG A 57 -26.78 -56.94 -33.98
CA ARG A 57 -25.66 -55.98 -34.01
C ARG A 57 -26.18 -54.55 -34.07
N ARG A 58 -27.28 -54.32 -34.80
CA ARG A 58 -27.98 -53.03 -34.79
C ARG A 58 -28.53 -52.72 -33.40
N LEU A 59 -29.15 -53.70 -32.75
CA LEU A 59 -29.65 -53.54 -31.38
C LEU A 59 -28.54 -53.19 -30.38
N VAL A 60 -27.40 -53.90 -30.42
CA VAL A 60 -26.24 -53.62 -29.56
C VAL A 60 -25.68 -52.22 -29.80
N VAL A 61 -25.56 -51.79 -31.06
CA VAL A 61 -25.09 -50.44 -31.39
C VAL A 61 -26.07 -49.39 -30.86
N VAL A 62 -27.38 -49.60 -31.00
CA VAL A 62 -28.41 -48.69 -30.48
C VAL A 62 -28.33 -48.58 -28.95
N VAL A 63 -28.16 -49.72 -28.25
CA VAL A 63 -28.02 -49.73 -26.78
C VAL A 63 -26.75 -49.02 -26.32
N LEU A 64 -25.61 -49.25 -26.97
CA LEU A 64 -24.37 -48.56 -26.66
C LEU A 64 -24.47 -47.05 -26.92
N LEU A 65 -25.13 -46.65 -28.02
CA LEU A 65 -25.36 -45.24 -28.32
C LEU A 65 -26.26 -44.58 -27.27
N ALA A 66 -27.32 -45.28 -26.85
CA ALA A 66 -28.21 -44.80 -25.79
C ALA A 66 -27.46 -44.65 -24.46
N LEU A 67 -26.62 -45.63 -24.09
CA LEU A 67 -25.78 -45.53 -22.89
C LEU A 67 -24.76 -44.40 -22.97
N ALA A 68 -24.15 -44.18 -24.14
CA ALA A 68 -23.22 -43.07 -24.34
C ALA A 68 -23.93 -41.71 -24.21
N LEU A 69 -25.13 -41.57 -24.77
CA LEU A 69 -25.94 -40.35 -24.64
C LEU A 69 -26.37 -40.09 -23.20
N VAL A 70 -26.80 -41.12 -22.48
CA VAL A 70 -27.14 -41.02 -21.05
C VAL A 70 -25.90 -40.70 -20.21
N GLY A 71 -24.75 -41.30 -20.51
CA GLY A 71 -23.49 -41.00 -19.84
C GLY A 71 -23.06 -39.55 -20.06
N ILE A 72 -22.96 -39.10 -21.31
CA ILE A 72 -22.54 -37.74 -21.65
C ILE A 72 -23.55 -36.70 -21.12
N GLY A 73 -24.84 -36.92 -21.33
CA GLY A 73 -25.90 -36.03 -20.84
C GLY A 73 -25.97 -35.98 -19.32
N GLY A 74 -25.79 -37.14 -18.67
CA GLY A 74 -25.73 -37.25 -17.21
C GLY A 74 -24.52 -36.53 -16.62
N THR A 75 -23.33 -36.71 -17.20
CA THR A 75 -22.12 -35.99 -16.78
C THR A 75 -22.27 -34.49 -17.01
N TRP A 76 -22.74 -34.07 -18.19
CA TRP A 76 -22.96 -32.66 -18.47
C TRP A 76 -23.97 -32.01 -17.51
N TRP A 77 -25.09 -32.69 -17.24
CA TRP A 77 -26.07 -32.24 -16.25
C TRP A 77 -25.48 -32.20 -14.84
N TRP A 78 -24.64 -33.16 -14.47
CA TRP A 78 -24.01 -33.22 -13.14
C TRP A 78 -22.96 -32.12 -12.92
N LEU A 79 -22.23 -31.70 -13.96
CA LEU A 79 -21.28 -30.59 -13.87
C LEU A 79 -21.97 -29.22 -13.93
N THR A 80 -23.07 -29.08 -14.68
CA THR A 80 -23.72 -27.77 -14.90
C THR A 80 -24.75 -27.40 -13.85
N ARG A 81 -25.35 -28.39 -13.17
CA ARG A 81 -26.37 -28.18 -12.12
C ARG A 81 -25.93 -27.35 -10.91
N ASN A 82 -24.62 -27.22 -10.69
CA ASN A 82 -24.05 -26.50 -9.53
C ASN A 82 -23.39 -25.17 -9.91
N LEU A 83 -23.47 -24.74 -11.17
CA LEU A 83 -22.94 -23.45 -11.62
C LEU A 83 -23.98 -22.36 -11.35
N GLN A 84 -23.97 -21.82 -10.14
CA GLN A 84 -24.70 -20.61 -9.82
C GLN A 84 -23.82 -19.41 -10.19
N SER A 85 -24.05 -18.85 -11.38
CA SER A 85 -23.44 -17.59 -11.81
C SER A 85 -24.28 -16.46 -11.21
N THR A 86 -23.85 -15.92 -10.07
CA THR A 86 -24.38 -14.68 -9.53
C THR A 86 -23.49 -13.53 -9.99
N ASP A 87 -24.10 -12.48 -10.53
CA ASP A 87 -23.40 -11.24 -10.89
C ASP A 87 -23.18 -10.35 -9.65
N ASP A 88 -23.97 -10.58 -8.60
CA ASP A 88 -23.88 -9.87 -7.34
C ASP A 88 -22.96 -10.62 -6.38
N ALA A 89 -21.65 -10.36 -6.51
CA ALA A 89 -20.65 -10.79 -5.54
C ALA A 89 -20.05 -9.55 -4.86
N PHE A 90 -20.45 -9.31 -3.61
CA PHE A 90 -19.85 -8.27 -2.78
C PHE A 90 -18.74 -8.88 -1.92
N VAL A 91 -17.59 -8.23 -1.91
CA VAL A 91 -16.49 -8.57 -1.00
C VAL A 91 -16.74 -7.83 0.30
N ASP A 92 -16.98 -8.57 1.38
CA ASP A 92 -17.02 -7.99 2.72
C ASP A 92 -15.58 -7.68 3.18
N GLY A 93 -15.39 -6.50 3.74
CA GLY A 93 -14.08 -5.99 4.12
C GLY A 93 -14.21 -5.04 5.28
N ASN A 94 -13.40 -5.25 6.32
CA ASN A 94 -13.34 -4.33 7.44
C ASN A 94 -12.50 -3.10 7.06
N ILE A 95 -13.14 -1.95 6.93
CA ILE A 95 -12.47 -0.69 6.61
C ILE A 95 -12.28 0.09 7.91
N VAL A 96 -11.03 0.23 8.35
CA VAL A 96 -10.68 1.03 9.51
C VAL A 96 -9.96 2.29 9.04
N PRO A 97 -10.50 3.50 9.31
CA PRO A 97 -9.80 4.74 8.97
C PRO A 97 -8.57 4.89 9.85
N LEU A 98 -7.43 5.21 9.24
CA LEU A 98 -6.17 5.49 9.93
C LEU A 98 -5.97 7.00 10.03
N SER A 99 -5.56 7.47 11.20
CA SER A 99 -5.25 8.89 11.44
C SER A 99 -3.99 9.03 12.28
N ALA A 100 -3.23 10.11 12.02
CA ALA A 100 -2.09 10.47 12.84
C ALA A 100 -2.58 10.98 14.21
N ARG A 101 -1.90 10.56 15.29
CA ARG A 101 -2.22 11.01 16.65
C ARG A 101 -1.85 12.48 16.90
N ILE A 102 -0.92 13.01 16.10
CA ILE A 102 -0.46 14.39 16.14
C ILE A 102 -0.81 15.08 14.83
N SER A 103 -1.18 16.36 14.91
CA SER A 103 -1.34 17.21 13.73
C SER A 103 0.03 17.64 13.22
N GLY A 104 0.24 17.56 11.91
CA GLY A 104 1.48 17.98 11.26
C GLY A 104 1.33 17.97 9.75
N THR A 105 2.30 18.57 9.08
CA THR A 105 2.35 18.61 7.61
C THR A 105 2.86 17.27 7.08
N VAL A 106 2.21 16.72 6.06
CA VAL A 106 2.66 15.50 5.38
C VAL A 106 3.88 15.83 4.53
N GLU A 107 5.01 15.16 4.79
CA GLU A 107 6.24 15.28 4.02
C GLU A 107 6.21 14.33 2.82
N THR A 108 5.84 13.06 3.04
CA THR A 108 5.81 12.04 1.98
C THR A 108 4.73 11.00 2.27
N VAL A 109 4.07 10.54 1.21
CA VAL A 109 3.16 9.37 1.23
C VAL A 109 3.86 8.23 0.51
N LEU A 110 4.06 7.11 1.20
CA LEU A 110 4.86 5.99 0.70
C LEU A 110 4.00 4.83 0.17
N ILE A 111 2.68 5.03 0.10
CA ILE A 111 1.73 3.99 -0.31
C ILE A 111 0.99 4.34 -1.60
N THR A 112 0.52 3.30 -2.27
CA THR A 112 -0.39 3.39 -3.41
C THR A 112 -1.73 2.73 -3.10
N ASP A 113 -2.76 3.08 -3.86
CA ASP A 113 -4.10 2.51 -3.70
C ASP A 113 -4.09 0.97 -3.79
N ASN A 114 -4.86 0.33 -2.91
CA ASN A 114 -5.00 -1.13 -2.79
C ASN A 114 -3.68 -1.90 -2.57
N GLN A 115 -2.63 -1.21 -2.11
CA GLN A 115 -1.38 -1.86 -1.76
C GLN A 115 -1.55 -2.72 -0.50
N GLN A 116 -0.97 -3.92 -0.52
CA GLN A 116 -0.91 -4.78 0.64
C GLN A 116 0.21 -4.31 1.57
N VAL A 117 -0.12 -4.03 2.83
CA VAL A 117 0.79 -3.51 3.86
C VAL A 117 0.81 -4.43 5.07
N ALA A 118 1.94 -4.52 5.75
CA ALA A 118 2.11 -5.27 6.98
C ALA A 118 2.05 -4.36 8.21
N GLU A 119 1.94 -4.95 9.40
CA GLU A 119 2.02 -4.22 10.65
C GLU A 119 3.42 -3.59 10.80
N GLY A 120 3.45 -2.29 11.11
CA GLY A 120 4.69 -1.55 11.31
C GLY A 120 5.23 -0.85 10.05
N ASP A 121 4.59 -1.04 8.89
CA ASP A 121 5.00 -0.34 7.66
C ASP A 121 4.77 1.17 7.77
N LEU A 122 5.76 1.94 7.30
CA LEU A 122 5.67 3.39 7.23
C LEU A 122 4.78 3.79 6.05
N LEU A 123 3.57 4.25 6.36
CA LEU A 123 2.61 4.66 5.34
C LEU A 123 2.79 6.13 4.94
N ILE A 124 2.97 7.00 5.94
CA ILE A 124 3.01 8.45 5.78
C ILE A 124 4.09 9.01 6.71
N GLN A 125 4.92 9.90 6.20
CA GLN A 125 5.90 10.65 6.96
C GLN A 125 5.40 12.08 7.20
N LEU A 126 5.41 12.52 8.46
CA LEU A 126 5.06 13.88 8.86
C LEU A 126 6.35 14.68 9.11
N ASP A 127 6.35 15.97 8.74
CA ASP A 127 7.48 16.86 8.96
C ASP A 127 7.79 17.00 10.48
N PRO A 128 8.99 16.62 10.93
CA PRO A 128 9.35 16.65 12.35
C PRO A 128 9.70 18.03 12.89
N ARG A 129 9.85 19.07 12.05
CA ARG A 129 10.41 20.38 12.46
C ARG A 129 9.62 21.05 13.58
N ASP A 130 8.30 21.06 13.48
CA ASP A 130 7.43 21.70 14.48
C ASP A 130 7.50 20.95 15.82
N GLN A 131 7.58 19.62 15.77
CA GLN A 131 7.70 18.78 16.97
C GLN A 131 9.08 18.91 17.60
N GLN A 132 10.13 19.00 16.79
CA GLN A 132 11.48 19.21 17.28
C GLN A 132 11.61 20.57 17.98
N ALA A 133 11.08 21.63 17.38
CA ALA A 133 11.06 22.95 18.00
C ALA A 133 10.29 22.95 19.34
N ALA A 134 9.16 22.23 19.42
CA ALA A 134 8.41 22.09 20.67
C ALA A 134 9.20 21.32 21.75
N LEU A 135 9.90 20.25 21.36
CA LEU A 135 10.77 19.47 22.26
C LEU A 135 11.95 20.29 22.78
N ASP A 136 12.59 21.08 21.92
CA ASP A 136 13.72 21.92 22.28
C ASP A 136 13.29 23.01 23.27
N ASN A 137 12.14 23.64 23.03
CA ASN A 137 11.55 24.62 23.96
C ASN A 137 11.20 24.00 25.32
N ALA A 138 10.60 22.81 25.33
CA ALA A 138 10.28 22.10 26.57
C ALA A 138 11.55 21.71 27.35
N THR A 139 12.59 21.30 26.64
CA THR A 139 13.88 20.93 27.21
C THR A 139 14.63 22.14 27.77
N ALA A 140 14.62 23.28 27.07
CA ALA A 140 15.18 24.55 27.56
C ALA A 140 14.44 25.05 28.81
N THR A 141 13.12 24.89 28.85
CA THR A 141 12.29 25.23 30.01
C THR A 141 12.64 24.34 31.20
N LEU A 142 12.78 23.03 30.98
CA LEU A 142 13.21 22.07 32.00
C LEU A 142 14.61 22.43 32.52
N ALA A 143 15.57 22.69 31.64
CA ALA A 143 16.94 23.05 32.01
C ALA A 143 16.97 24.34 32.86
N SER A 144 16.18 25.34 32.49
CA SER A 144 16.04 26.58 33.26
C SER A 144 15.44 26.34 34.65
N ALA A 145 14.42 25.49 34.74
CA ALA A 145 13.82 25.11 36.02
C ALA A 145 14.79 24.32 36.93
N VAL A 146 15.59 23.43 36.35
CA VAL A 146 16.64 22.68 37.08
C VAL A 146 17.74 23.62 37.56
N ALA A 147 18.17 24.57 36.73
CA ALA A 147 19.15 25.60 37.12
C ALA A 147 18.63 26.47 38.28
N GLN A 148 17.36 26.88 38.23
CA GLN A 148 16.70 27.63 39.31
C GLN A 148 16.54 26.81 40.60
N ARG A 149 16.44 25.48 40.52
CA ARG A 149 16.43 24.55 41.67
C ARG A 149 17.81 24.20 42.21
N THR A 150 18.88 24.63 41.53
CA THR A 150 20.25 24.51 42.03
C THR A 150 20.78 25.85 42.58
N PRO A 151 20.06 26.64 43.40
CA PRO A 151 20.65 27.79 44.06
C PRO A 151 21.33 27.26 45.34
N GLY A 152 22.63 27.03 45.31
CA GLY A 152 23.30 26.62 46.55
C GLY A 152 24.80 26.47 46.51
N ARG A 153 25.40 26.13 45.37
CA ARG A 153 26.86 25.97 45.29
C ARG A 153 27.62 27.22 44.83
N GLY A 154 27.10 27.93 43.84
CA GLY A 154 27.78 29.14 43.32
C GLY A 154 27.69 30.34 44.27
N GLN A 155 26.52 30.54 44.88
CA GLN A 155 26.25 31.72 45.71
C GLN A 155 26.94 31.65 47.08
N SER A 156 27.11 30.46 47.65
CA SER A 156 27.79 30.26 48.93
C SER A 156 29.33 30.37 48.83
N ALA A 157 29.91 29.96 47.71
CA ALA A 157 31.34 30.13 47.45
C ALA A 157 31.74 31.59 47.20
N ALA A 158 30.88 32.37 46.53
CA ALA A 158 31.09 33.80 46.32
C ALA A 158 30.98 34.59 47.64
N ALA A 159 29.98 34.31 48.48
CA ALA A 159 29.83 34.95 49.79
C ALA A 159 31.05 34.69 50.71
N ALA A 160 31.60 33.47 50.71
CA ALA A 160 32.79 33.15 51.50
C ALA A 160 34.09 33.80 50.99
N ALA A 161 34.12 34.24 49.72
CA ALA A 161 35.24 34.99 49.16
C ALA A 161 35.17 36.48 49.52
N ASP A 162 33.97 37.07 49.46
CA ASP A 162 33.73 38.47 49.81
C ASP A 162 34.00 38.74 51.31
N ASP A 163 33.60 37.81 52.19
CA ASP A 163 33.85 37.94 53.63
C ASP A 163 35.34 37.95 53.99
N ARG A 164 36.17 37.14 53.33
CA ARG A 164 37.64 37.14 53.54
C ARG A 164 38.29 38.43 53.06
N GLY A 165 37.82 39.00 51.95
CA GLY A 165 38.32 40.28 51.44
C GLY A 165 38.03 41.43 52.40
N ASN A 166 36.82 41.47 52.96
CA ASN A 166 36.39 42.54 53.85
C ASN A 166 37.05 42.45 55.24
N THR A 167 37.18 41.26 55.83
CA THR A 167 37.88 41.09 57.12
C THR A 167 39.38 41.39 57.02
N ALA A 168 40.05 41.00 55.94
CA ALA A 168 41.45 41.35 55.71
C ALA A 168 41.66 42.87 55.53
N GLY A 169 40.72 43.55 54.86
CA GLY A 169 40.72 45.01 54.72
C GLY A 169 40.47 45.74 56.04
N ASN A 170 39.55 45.23 56.86
CA ASN A 170 39.16 45.87 58.13
C ASN A 170 40.19 45.62 59.24
N GLY A 171 40.81 44.43 59.32
CA GLY A 171 41.87 44.12 60.27
C GLY A 171 43.12 44.99 60.11
N LYS A 172 43.49 45.33 58.87
CA LYS A 172 44.61 46.27 58.56
C LYS A 172 44.29 47.74 58.88
N ARG A 173 43.02 48.10 59.09
CA ARG A 173 42.59 49.43 59.56
C ARG A 173 42.48 49.47 61.09
N ALA A 174 42.08 48.37 61.71
CA ALA A 174 42.04 48.23 63.17
C ALA A 174 43.45 48.31 63.80
N GLY A 175 44.44 47.64 63.21
CA GLY A 175 45.83 47.67 63.71
C GLY A 175 46.51 49.05 63.63
N ARG A 176 46.04 49.96 62.77
CA ARG A 176 46.58 51.34 62.66
C ARG A 176 45.96 52.34 63.62
N ARG A 177 44.77 52.04 64.18
CA ARG A 177 44.14 52.91 65.19
C ARG A 177 44.63 52.62 66.61
N ALA A 178 45.14 51.41 66.87
CA ALA A 178 45.68 51.04 68.18
C ALA A 178 47.09 51.63 68.46
N LEU A 179 47.79 52.16 67.45
CA LEU A 179 49.13 52.75 67.59
C LEU A 179 49.11 54.29 67.74
N GLY A 180 47.93 54.91 67.83
CA GLY A 180 47.79 56.37 67.91
C GLY A 180 46.99 56.93 69.09
N VAL A 181 46.46 56.09 69.99
CA VAL A 181 45.63 56.58 71.10
C VAL A 181 46.41 56.49 72.41
N GLY A 182 47.36 57.40 72.53
CA GLY A 182 47.96 57.79 73.79
C GLY A 182 47.91 59.32 73.87
N ARG A 183 47.12 59.82 74.82
CA ARG A 183 47.12 61.18 75.39
C ARG A 183 46.21 62.23 74.72
N SER A 184 45.00 62.31 75.26
CA SER A 184 44.47 63.56 75.82
C SER A 184 43.29 63.25 76.75
N GLU A 185 43.55 63.28 78.06
CA GLU A 185 42.54 63.57 79.07
C GLU A 185 41.97 64.96 78.81
N GLY A 186 40.65 65.11 78.91
CA GLY A 186 40.04 66.44 78.89
C GLY A 186 38.55 66.43 78.61
N GLY A 187 37.75 66.15 79.65
CA GLY A 187 36.53 66.89 79.98
C GLY A 187 35.32 66.80 79.06
N GLY A 188 34.16 66.55 79.65
CA GLY A 188 32.89 66.92 79.02
C GLY A 188 31.71 66.07 79.46
N ASP A 189 31.07 66.53 80.53
CA ASP A 189 29.72 66.17 80.95
C ASP A 189 28.69 66.20 79.79
N GLY A 190 27.60 65.44 79.95
CA GLY A 190 26.28 65.94 79.55
C GLY A 190 25.38 64.99 78.75
N GLN A 191 24.19 64.76 79.32
CA GLN A 191 22.94 64.28 78.70
C GLN A 191 22.93 62.82 78.21
N ARG A 192 22.10 61.89 78.72
CA ARG A 192 20.76 61.96 79.33
C ARG A 192 19.73 62.73 78.49
N SER A 193 19.13 62.06 77.50
CA SER A 193 17.68 62.15 77.19
C SER A 193 17.28 61.31 75.96
N GLY A 194 16.11 60.65 76.07
CA GLY A 194 15.27 60.14 74.97
C GLY A 194 15.71 58.77 74.44
N ASP A 195 15.08 57.63 74.75
CA ASP A 195 13.65 57.34 74.85
C ASP A 195 12.85 57.68 73.57
N ALA A 196 11.98 56.73 73.20
CA ALA A 196 10.97 56.74 72.13
C ALA A 196 11.32 56.15 70.74
N ALA A 197 10.87 54.90 70.55
CA ALA A 197 9.81 54.49 69.62
C ALA A 197 10.00 54.51 68.09
N ARG A 198 9.74 53.33 67.46
CA ARG A 198 8.92 53.05 66.24
C ARG A 198 9.38 51.72 65.61
N GLU A 199 8.63 50.61 65.52
CA GLU A 199 7.31 50.33 64.89
C GLU A 199 7.21 51.00 63.51
N GLU A 200 7.04 50.30 62.37
CA GLU A 200 6.28 49.07 62.06
C GLU A 200 6.97 48.22 60.97
#